data_AF-A0A7G5E449-F1
#
_entry.id   AF-A0A7G5E449-F1
#
_cell.length_a   1.000
_cell.length_b   1.000
_cell.length_c   1.000
_cell.angle_alpha   90.00
_cell.angle_beta   90.00
_cell.angle_gamma   90.00
#
_symmetry.space_group_name_H-M   'P 1'
#
loop_
_entity.id
_entity.type
_entity.pdbx_description
1 polymer ?
#
loop_
_entity_poly.entity_id
_entity_poly.type
_entity_poly.pdbx_seq_one_letter_code
_entity_poly.pdbx_strand_id
1 'polypeptide(L)'
;MKQENFLFVDVVSSIFLLILLLCNFFGMLYMTEGNMLLSLAVSLIIVVCYYFVLQLLKRNKERMLNQGYLKSTASLFFIVFVVFGLISYVFMIHLVNIEKNSRKAIQKEAGEKVLLVKDLAIQYDKRANESMQTFEALFKGKLQAYKNQRTNVLRNELGNPPFNLPEAILNSPSASIDVSASTNAILNAYQVKYNNNHKLLDSLVFKKADSYNQIFQQWDRLSLATNYVGLNDFVKSSATLVNEKIKELPVDNEPIKVTISERNLPLDSPIALAKIYSPDYLLPLIIILIMHAFILIPYFTYRVRKYNSPRLKDAEAEIINRGGTIEL
;
A
#
# COMPACT_ATOMS: atom_id res chain seq x y z
N MET A 1 49.44 -3.58 8.23
CA MET A 1 47.98 -3.44 8.45
C MET A 1 47.67 -3.90 9.87
N LYS A 2 47.25 -3.00 10.78
CA LYS A 2 46.70 -3.43 12.07
C LYS A 2 45.28 -3.94 11.82
N GLN A 3 45.03 -5.19 12.13
CA GLN A 3 43.70 -5.79 12.08
C GLN A 3 42.87 -5.11 13.18
N GLU A 4 42.00 -4.16 12.81
CA GLU A 4 41.05 -3.58 13.75
C GLU A 4 40.01 -4.65 14.06
N ASN A 5 40.14 -5.31 15.21
CA ASN A 5 39.13 -6.25 15.68
C ASN A 5 37.81 -5.49 15.83
N PHE A 6 36.75 -5.96 15.16
CA PHE A 6 35.40 -5.44 15.29
C PHE A 6 35.00 -5.49 16.77
N LEU A 7 34.75 -4.33 17.39
CA LEU A 7 34.36 -4.31 18.80
C LEU A 7 32.88 -4.68 18.90
N PHE A 8 32.48 -5.31 20.00
CA PHE A 8 31.07 -5.60 20.32
C PHE A 8 30.15 -4.38 20.09
N VAL A 9 30.67 -3.20 20.38
CA VAL A 9 29.98 -1.91 20.20
C VAL A 9 29.68 -1.60 18.72
N ASP A 10 30.55 -1.97 17.79
CA ASP A 10 30.31 -1.79 16.36
C ASP A 10 29.19 -2.73 15.86
N VAL A 11 29.09 -3.93 16.44
CA VAL A 11 27.96 -4.86 16.17
C VAL A 11 26.64 -4.28 16.67
N VAL A 12 26.61 -3.78 17.91
CA VAL A 12 25.41 -3.12 18.47
C VAL A 12 24.97 -1.95 17.59
N SER A 13 25.89 -1.06 17.22
CA SER A 13 25.58 0.04 16.31
C SER A 13 25.00 -0.45 14.97
N SER A 14 25.51 -1.55 14.43
CA SER A 14 25.05 -2.11 13.15
C SER A 14 23.61 -2.65 13.24
N ILE A 15 23.24 -3.24 14.38
CA ILE A 15 21.85 -3.67 14.65
C ILE A 15 20.92 -2.46 14.67
N PHE A 16 21.30 -1.37 15.33
CA PHE A 16 20.46 -0.16 15.36
C PHE A 16 20.38 0.56 14.01
N LEU A 17 21.43 0.49 13.19
CA LEU A 17 21.38 0.93 11.79
C LEU A 17 20.41 0.07 10.96
N LEU A 18 20.35 -1.24 11.20
CA LEU A 18 19.38 -2.12 10.55
C LEU A 18 17.93 -1.82 11.00
N ILE A 19 17.71 -1.56 12.29
CA ILE A 19 16.38 -1.16 12.78
C ILE A 19 15.97 0.17 12.14
N LEU A 20 16.90 1.14 12.09
CA LEU A 20 16.68 2.42 11.42
C LEU A 20 16.34 2.24 9.93
N LEU A 21 17.04 1.32 9.24
CA LEU A 21 16.74 0.96 7.85
C LEU A 21 15.28 0.52 7.71
N LEU A 22 14.82 -0.39 8.56
CA LEU A 22 13.46 -0.93 8.51
C LEU A 22 12.41 0.14 8.80
N CYS A 23 12.62 0.98 9.82
CA CYS A 23 11.72 2.07 10.15
C CYS A 23 11.60 3.10 9.00
N ASN A 24 12.74 3.51 8.44
CA ASN A 24 12.76 4.40 7.28
C ASN A 24 12.08 3.73 6.07
N PHE A 25 12.35 2.46 5.85
CA PHE A 25 11.78 1.70 4.74
C PHE A 25 10.26 1.65 4.81
N PHE A 26 9.67 1.26 5.94
CA PHE A 26 8.22 1.20 6.07
C PHE A 26 7.56 2.58 6.06
N GLY A 27 8.18 3.59 6.68
CA GLY A 27 7.69 4.97 6.61
C GLY A 27 7.68 5.49 5.17
N MET A 28 8.76 5.26 4.42
CA MET A 28 8.86 5.60 3.00
C MET A 28 7.91 4.78 2.14
N LEU A 29 7.68 3.51 2.47
CA LEU A 29 6.80 2.62 1.70
C LEU A 29 5.38 3.18 1.63
N TYR A 30 4.89 3.77 2.72
CA TYR A 30 3.63 4.49 2.71
C TYR A 30 3.69 5.78 1.87
N MET A 31 4.75 6.57 2.02
CA MET A 31 4.93 7.83 1.28
C MET A 31 5.07 7.64 -0.24
N THR A 32 5.61 6.51 -0.69
CA THR A 32 5.81 6.21 -2.11
C THR A 32 4.77 5.25 -2.67
N GLU A 33 3.59 5.17 -2.05
CA GLU A 33 2.46 4.34 -2.52
C GLU A 33 2.81 2.84 -2.70
N GLY A 34 3.76 2.37 -1.91
CA GLY A 34 4.26 1.00 -1.91
C GLY A 34 5.35 0.69 -2.94
N ASN A 35 5.97 1.69 -3.56
CA ASN A 35 7.18 1.50 -4.36
C ASN A 35 8.35 1.01 -3.50
N MET A 36 8.52 -0.31 -3.43
CA MET A 36 9.55 -0.97 -2.62
C MET A 36 10.97 -0.57 -3.04
N LEU A 37 11.23 -0.46 -4.34
CA LEU A 37 12.56 -0.16 -4.85
C LEU A 37 13.01 1.24 -4.41
N LEU A 38 12.15 2.24 -4.61
CA LEU A 38 12.43 3.62 -4.22
C LEU A 38 12.56 3.75 -2.69
N SER A 39 11.65 3.12 -1.94
CA SER A 39 11.67 3.13 -0.48
C SER A 39 12.94 2.51 0.09
N LEU A 40 13.37 1.38 -0.46
CA LEU A 40 14.59 0.70 -0.04
C LEU A 40 15.82 1.52 -0.42
N ALA A 41 15.88 2.07 -1.64
CA ALA A 41 17.00 2.87 -2.10
C ALA A 41 17.23 4.10 -1.20
N VAL A 42 16.18 4.88 -0.91
CA VAL A 42 16.27 6.05 -0.04
C VAL A 42 16.69 5.66 1.38
N SER A 43 16.11 4.59 1.92
CA SER A 43 16.42 4.13 3.27
C SER A 43 17.85 3.61 3.40
N LEU A 44 18.35 2.90 2.38
CA LEU A 44 19.74 2.45 2.31
C LEU A 44 20.70 3.64 2.24
N ILE A 45 20.42 4.65 1.41
CA ILE A 45 21.24 5.86 1.32
C ILE A 45 21.39 6.51 2.70
N ILE A 46 20.29 6.67 3.44
CA ILE A 46 20.31 7.25 4.79
C ILE A 46 21.26 6.45 5.71
N VAL A 47 21.11 5.12 5.75
CA VAL A 47 21.91 4.25 6.63
C VAL A 47 23.39 4.23 6.23
N VAL A 48 23.68 4.22 4.94
CA VAL A 48 25.05 4.34 4.42
C VAL A 48 25.66 5.69 4.82
N CYS A 49 24.91 6.78 4.70
CA CYS A 49 25.33 8.10 5.17
C CYS A 49 25.63 8.10 6.68
N TYR A 50 24.78 7.49 7.51
CA TYR A 50 25.04 7.33 8.95
C TYR A 50 26.34 6.58 9.23
N TYR A 51 26.56 5.47 8.54
CA TYR A 51 27.79 4.70 8.68
C TYR A 51 29.02 5.55 8.35
N PHE A 52 29.02 6.26 7.22
CA PHE A 52 30.13 7.14 6.85
C PHE A 52 30.34 8.27 7.86
N VAL A 53 29.26 8.93 8.30
CA VAL A 53 29.31 9.99 9.32
C VAL A 53 29.93 9.46 10.61
N LEU A 54 29.53 8.27 11.07
CA LEU A 54 30.07 7.63 12.26
C LEU A 54 31.58 7.34 12.12
N GLN A 55 32.02 6.80 10.98
CA GLN A 55 33.44 6.54 10.73
C GLN A 55 34.27 7.83 10.69
N LEU A 56 33.73 8.89 10.07
CA LEU A 56 34.38 10.20 10.04
C LEU A 56 34.47 10.83 11.42
N LEU A 57 33.42 10.71 12.24
CA LEU A 57 33.43 11.14 13.64
C LEU A 57 34.47 10.35 14.45
N LYS A 58 34.52 9.02 14.34
CA LYS A 58 35.52 8.16 15.01
C LYS A 58 36.94 8.58 14.64
N ARG A 59 37.24 8.68 13.35
CA ARG A 59 38.58 9.06 12.83
C ARG A 59 39.04 10.44 13.31
N ASN A 60 38.12 11.39 13.46
CA ASN A 60 38.43 12.75 13.86
C ASN A 60 38.34 13.01 15.37
N LYS A 61 37.94 12.01 16.18
CA LYS A 61 37.67 12.18 17.60
C LYS A 61 38.85 12.78 18.37
N GLU A 62 40.08 12.29 18.14
CA GLU A 62 41.28 12.80 18.80
C GLU A 62 41.54 14.28 18.47
N ARG A 63 41.41 14.65 17.18
CA ARG A 63 41.55 16.04 16.74
C ARG A 63 40.52 16.95 17.41
N MET A 64 39.27 16.51 17.48
CA MET A 64 38.16 17.27 18.08
C MET A 64 38.35 17.47 19.59
N LEU A 65 38.87 16.47 20.30
CA LEU A 65 39.15 16.57 21.74
C LEU A 65 40.29 17.53 22.06
N ASN A 66 41.32 17.57 21.22
CA ASN A 66 42.53 18.37 21.44
C ASN A 66 42.40 19.82 20.95
N GLN A 67 41.66 20.06 19.85
CA GLN A 67 41.43 21.41 19.30
C GLN A 67 40.18 22.09 19.90
N GLY A 68 39.32 21.31 20.58
CA GLY A 68 38.00 21.73 21.02
C GLY A 68 36.94 21.50 19.94
N TYR A 69 35.79 20.97 20.34
CA TYR A 69 34.70 20.58 19.43
C TYR A 69 34.21 21.77 18.58
N LEU A 70 34.02 22.95 19.16
CA LEU A 70 33.51 24.11 18.41
C LEU A 70 34.46 24.63 17.33
N LYS A 71 35.77 24.35 17.46
CA LYS A 71 36.80 24.83 16.51
C LYS A 71 37.12 23.82 15.42
N SER A 72 36.71 22.56 15.59
CA SER A 72 37.01 21.50 14.63
C SER A 72 35.93 21.41 13.56
N THR A 73 36.33 21.50 12.29
CA THR A 73 35.41 21.31 11.15
C THR A 73 34.75 19.93 11.13
N ALA A 74 35.35 18.92 11.76
CA ALA A 74 34.74 17.60 11.89
C ALA A 74 33.48 17.58 12.77
N SER A 75 33.26 18.58 13.62
CA SER A 75 32.04 18.68 14.41
C SER A 75 30.80 18.92 13.54
N LEU A 76 30.96 19.40 12.31
CA LEU A 76 29.87 19.52 11.34
C LEU A 76 29.21 18.16 11.04
N PHE A 77 29.93 17.05 11.19
CA PHE A 77 29.36 15.71 11.02
C PHE A 77 28.29 15.36 12.08
N PHE A 78 28.32 16.00 13.27
CA PHE A 78 27.20 15.87 14.22
C PHE A 78 25.95 16.59 13.72
N ILE A 79 26.09 17.73 13.03
CA ILE A 79 24.95 18.43 12.44
C ILE A 79 24.32 17.56 11.36
N VAL A 80 25.15 16.99 10.47
CA VAL A 80 24.68 16.03 9.45
C VAL A 80 23.95 14.85 10.10
N PHE A 81 24.52 14.27 11.17
CA PHE A 81 23.90 13.19 11.94
C PHE A 81 22.51 13.56 12.48
N VAL A 82 22.36 14.78 13.03
CA VAL A 82 21.08 15.28 13.55
C VAL A 82 20.07 15.52 12.44
N VAL A 83 20.50 16.09 11.30
CA VAL A 83 19.63 16.34 10.14
C VAL A 83 19.02 15.05 9.62
N PHE A 84 19.83 14.00 9.42
CA PHE A 84 19.31 12.69 9.05
C PHE A 84 18.38 12.13 10.13
N GLY A 85 18.63 12.44 11.41
CA GLY A 85 17.79 12.00 12.52
C GLY A 85 16.40 12.62 12.48
N LEU A 86 16.32 13.90 12.10
CA LEU A 86 15.05 14.59 11.87
C LEU A 86 14.29 14.01 10.67
N ILE A 87 14.99 13.65 9.58
CA ILE A 87 14.37 13.00 8.42
C ILE A 87 13.78 11.63 8.84
N SER A 88 14.58 10.79 9.51
CA SER A 88 14.11 9.51 10.04
C SER A 88 12.99 9.65 11.06
N TYR A 89 12.98 10.72 11.84
CA TYR A 89 11.89 11.03 12.76
C TYR A 89 10.58 11.31 12.02
N VAL A 90 10.60 12.05 10.92
CA VAL A 90 9.40 12.27 10.08
C VAL A 90 8.85 10.94 9.55
N PHE A 91 9.71 10.06 9.03
CA PHE A 91 9.29 8.74 8.55
C PHE A 91 8.71 7.87 9.67
N MET A 92 9.32 7.90 10.86
CA MET A 92 8.85 7.14 12.01
C MET A 92 7.50 7.65 12.54
N ILE A 93 7.31 8.98 12.62
CA ILE A 93 6.02 9.59 12.97
C ILE A 93 4.95 9.10 11.99
N HIS A 94 5.24 9.17 10.69
CA HIS A 94 4.30 8.77 9.66
C HIS A 94 3.91 7.30 9.77
N LEU A 95 4.91 6.42 9.91
CA LEU A 95 4.73 4.98 10.14
C LEU A 95 3.84 4.72 11.36
N VAL A 96 4.15 5.34 12.50
CA VAL A 96 3.41 5.14 13.75
C VAL A 96 1.99 5.67 13.62
N ASN A 97 1.77 6.80 12.94
CA ASN A 97 0.45 7.36 12.71
C ASN A 97 -0.44 6.40 11.90
N ILE A 98 0.13 5.77 10.86
CA ILE A 98 -0.57 4.78 10.05
C ILE A 98 -0.88 3.52 10.85
N GLU A 99 0.12 2.97 11.54
CA GLU A 99 0.02 1.71 12.28
C GLU A 99 -0.95 1.79 13.47
N LYS A 100 -1.04 2.96 14.12
CA LYS A 100 -1.84 3.14 15.33
C LYS A 100 -3.15 3.89 15.10
N ASN A 101 -3.08 5.07 14.47
CA ASN A 101 -4.20 6.00 14.49
C ASN A 101 -5.14 5.80 13.29
N SER A 102 -4.60 5.64 12.07
CA SER A 102 -5.44 5.48 10.88
C SER A 102 -5.79 4.02 10.57
N ARG A 103 -5.12 3.04 11.19
CA ARG A 103 -5.31 1.60 10.93
C ARG A 103 -6.76 1.14 10.89
N LYS A 104 -7.55 1.48 11.92
CA LYS A 104 -8.97 1.07 11.98
C LYS A 104 -9.79 1.69 10.84
N ALA A 105 -9.49 2.92 10.47
CA ALA A 105 -10.20 3.60 9.40
C ALA A 105 -9.85 2.99 8.03
N ILE A 106 -8.57 2.69 7.79
CA ILE A 106 -8.11 1.98 6.59
C ILE A 106 -8.82 0.62 6.46
N GLN A 107 -8.83 -0.17 7.55
CA GLN A 107 -9.48 -1.49 7.56
C GLN A 107 -10.99 -1.39 7.32
N LYS A 108 -11.66 -0.39 7.93
CA LYS A 108 -13.09 -0.17 7.74
C LYS A 108 -13.41 0.21 6.29
N GLU A 109 -12.75 1.23 5.76
CA GLU A 109 -12.99 1.72 4.40
C GLU A 109 -12.69 0.64 3.36
N ALA A 110 -11.59 -0.10 3.56
CA ALA A 110 -11.25 -1.19 2.67
C ALA A 110 -12.27 -2.34 2.75
N GLY A 111 -12.71 -2.68 3.96
CA GLY A 111 -13.75 -3.68 4.18
C GLY A 111 -15.08 -3.32 3.51
N GLU A 112 -15.52 -2.06 3.62
CA GLU A 112 -16.74 -1.57 2.96
C GLU A 112 -16.64 -1.69 1.43
N LYS A 113 -15.50 -1.31 0.84
CA LYS A 113 -15.23 -1.42 -0.60
C LYS A 113 -15.17 -2.88 -1.07
N VAL A 114 -14.53 -3.75 -0.30
CA VAL A 114 -14.47 -5.19 -0.58
C VAL A 114 -15.88 -5.81 -0.53
N LEU A 115 -16.65 -5.51 0.51
CA LEU A 115 -18.02 -6.03 0.68
C LEU A 115 -18.92 -5.61 -0.48
N LEU A 116 -18.86 -4.32 -0.85
CA LEU A 116 -19.60 -3.81 -2.01
C LEU A 116 -19.32 -4.63 -3.27
N VAL A 117 -18.04 -4.93 -3.54
CA VAL A 117 -17.64 -5.69 -4.72
C VAL A 117 -18.14 -7.14 -4.67
N LYS A 118 -18.09 -7.79 -3.50
CA LYS A 118 -18.63 -9.15 -3.32
C LYS A 118 -20.15 -9.16 -3.51
N ASP A 119 -20.85 -8.16 -2.98
CA ASP A 119 -22.30 -8.02 -3.11
C ASP A 119 -22.73 -7.83 -4.57
N LEU A 120 -21.91 -7.17 -5.41
CA LEU A 120 -22.20 -7.05 -6.84
C LEU A 120 -22.15 -8.40 -7.56
N ALA A 121 -21.17 -9.25 -7.24
CA ALA A 121 -21.09 -10.60 -7.81
C ALA A 121 -22.25 -11.48 -7.34
N ILE A 122 -22.62 -11.41 -6.06
CA ILE A 122 -23.78 -12.13 -5.51
C ILE A 122 -25.09 -11.66 -6.17
N GLN A 123 -25.25 -10.35 -6.37
CA GLN A 123 -26.42 -9.80 -7.06
C GLN A 123 -26.50 -10.27 -8.51
N TYR A 124 -25.37 -10.37 -9.21
CA TYR A 124 -25.34 -10.96 -10.55
C TYR A 124 -25.86 -12.40 -10.53
N ASP A 125 -25.34 -13.26 -9.65
CA ASP A 125 -25.75 -14.67 -9.60
C ASP A 125 -27.24 -14.80 -9.30
N LYS A 126 -27.76 -13.99 -8.36
CA LYS A 126 -29.19 -13.96 -8.06
C LYS A 126 -30.02 -13.55 -9.29
N ARG A 127 -29.68 -12.41 -9.91
CA ARG A 127 -30.40 -11.89 -11.09
C ARG A 127 -30.32 -12.83 -12.28
N ALA A 128 -29.16 -13.45 -12.52
CA ALA A 128 -28.98 -14.39 -13.61
C ALA A 128 -29.90 -15.61 -13.44
N ASN A 129 -29.99 -16.16 -12.23
CA ASN A 129 -30.89 -17.28 -11.92
C ASN A 129 -32.36 -16.90 -12.12
N GLU A 130 -32.79 -15.76 -11.58
CA GLU A 130 -34.16 -15.24 -11.75
C GLU A 130 -34.48 -14.94 -13.23
N SER A 131 -33.52 -14.37 -13.95
CA SER A 131 -33.61 -14.09 -15.38
C SER A 131 -33.79 -15.37 -16.20
N MET A 132 -33.04 -16.44 -15.90
CA MET A 132 -33.14 -17.70 -16.63
C MET A 132 -34.52 -18.35 -16.43
N GLN A 133 -35.02 -18.39 -15.19
CA GLN A 133 -36.35 -18.92 -14.88
C GLN A 133 -37.47 -18.12 -15.56
N THR A 134 -37.38 -16.79 -15.50
CA THR A 134 -38.35 -15.90 -16.13
C THR A 134 -38.34 -16.04 -17.64
N PHE A 135 -37.14 -16.12 -18.24
CA PHE A 135 -36.98 -16.34 -19.67
C PHE A 135 -37.59 -17.67 -20.11
N GLU A 136 -37.32 -18.77 -19.38
CA GLU A 136 -37.88 -20.09 -19.68
C GLU A 136 -39.41 -20.04 -19.71
N ALA A 137 -40.03 -19.47 -18.68
CA ALA A 137 -41.48 -19.35 -18.58
C ALA A 137 -42.08 -18.52 -19.72
N LEU A 138 -41.48 -17.36 -20.02
CA LEU A 138 -41.92 -16.47 -21.10
C LEU A 138 -41.78 -17.14 -22.48
N PHE A 139 -40.63 -17.76 -22.74
CA PHE A 139 -40.36 -18.40 -24.03
C PHE A 139 -41.30 -19.58 -24.26
N LYS A 140 -41.43 -20.48 -23.27
CA LYS A 140 -42.32 -21.64 -23.33
C LYS A 140 -43.77 -21.22 -23.55
N GLY A 141 -44.23 -20.20 -22.82
CA GLY A 141 -45.58 -19.64 -22.98
C GLY A 141 -45.82 -19.07 -24.38
N LYS A 142 -44.91 -18.22 -24.88
CA LYS A 142 -45.02 -17.62 -26.22
C LYS A 142 -44.92 -18.65 -27.34
N LEU A 143 -44.03 -19.62 -27.23
CA LEU A 143 -43.89 -20.69 -28.23
C LEU A 143 -45.13 -21.60 -28.26
N GLN A 144 -45.70 -21.92 -27.10
CA GLN A 144 -46.96 -22.68 -27.02
C GLN A 144 -48.13 -21.89 -27.64
N ALA A 145 -48.22 -20.59 -27.38
CA ALA A 145 -49.22 -19.73 -28.00
C ALA A 145 -49.05 -19.67 -29.53
N TYR A 146 -47.80 -19.55 -30.01
CA TYR A 146 -47.50 -19.51 -31.44
C TYR A 146 -47.87 -20.83 -32.13
N LYS A 147 -47.56 -21.97 -31.50
CA LYS A 147 -47.95 -23.31 -31.99
C LYS A 147 -49.46 -23.42 -32.22
N ASN A 148 -50.26 -22.80 -31.36
CA ASN A 148 -51.73 -22.86 -31.40
C ASN A 148 -52.35 -21.82 -32.36
N GLN A 149 -51.81 -20.59 -32.42
CA GLN A 149 -52.48 -19.46 -33.06
C GLN A 149 -51.79 -18.93 -34.33
N ARG A 150 -50.49 -19.15 -34.49
CA ARG A 150 -49.70 -18.73 -35.66
C ARG A 150 -49.79 -17.25 -36.05
N THR A 151 -49.85 -16.35 -35.07
CA THR A 151 -49.90 -14.90 -35.35
C THR A 151 -48.52 -14.35 -35.77
N ASN A 152 -48.52 -13.36 -36.66
CA ASN A 152 -47.30 -12.64 -37.06
C ASN A 152 -46.63 -11.91 -35.89
N VAL A 153 -47.41 -11.46 -34.91
CA VAL A 153 -46.89 -10.82 -33.69
C VAL A 153 -46.01 -11.81 -32.93
N LEU A 154 -46.52 -13.01 -32.62
CA LEU A 154 -45.75 -14.04 -31.91
C LEU A 154 -44.56 -14.55 -32.73
N ARG A 155 -44.70 -14.66 -34.07
CA ARG A 155 -43.58 -14.98 -34.97
C ARG A 155 -42.45 -13.95 -34.82
N ASN A 156 -42.81 -12.67 -34.86
CA ASN A 156 -41.84 -11.58 -34.76
C ASN A 156 -41.18 -11.54 -33.37
N GLU A 157 -41.95 -11.72 -32.29
CA GLU A 157 -41.39 -11.75 -30.94
C GLU A 157 -40.41 -12.93 -30.77
N LEU A 158 -40.81 -14.14 -31.18
CA LEU A 158 -39.98 -15.35 -31.06
C LEU A 158 -38.74 -15.29 -31.95
N GLY A 159 -38.81 -14.67 -33.13
CA GLY A 159 -37.69 -14.55 -34.07
C GLY A 159 -36.66 -13.48 -33.72
N ASN A 160 -36.96 -12.59 -32.76
CA ASN A 160 -36.07 -11.49 -32.37
C ASN A 160 -35.50 -11.69 -30.94
N PRO A 161 -34.49 -10.89 -30.53
CA PRO A 161 -34.00 -10.91 -29.17
C PRO A 161 -35.12 -10.65 -28.15
N PRO A 162 -35.12 -11.33 -26.99
CA PRO A 162 -34.08 -12.24 -26.50
C PRO A 162 -34.24 -13.71 -26.96
N PHE A 163 -35.30 -14.06 -27.71
CA PHE A 163 -35.63 -15.45 -28.05
C PHE A 163 -34.86 -15.99 -29.25
N ASN A 164 -34.74 -15.22 -30.33
CA ASN A 164 -33.96 -15.57 -31.54
C ASN A 164 -34.22 -16.99 -32.07
N LEU A 165 -35.49 -17.43 -32.06
CA LEU A 165 -35.88 -18.75 -32.55
C LEU A 165 -35.59 -18.86 -34.06
N PRO A 166 -34.88 -19.90 -34.54
CA PRO A 166 -34.54 -20.05 -35.94
C PRO A 166 -35.76 -20.02 -36.85
N GLU A 167 -35.63 -19.33 -38.00
CA GLU A 167 -36.70 -19.18 -38.98
C GLU A 167 -37.21 -20.53 -39.52
N ALA A 168 -36.33 -21.53 -39.60
CA ALA A 168 -36.71 -22.90 -39.94
C ALA A 168 -37.76 -23.49 -38.97
N ILE A 169 -37.64 -23.23 -37.67
CA ILE A 169 -38.62 -23.67 -36.66
C ILE A 169 -39.89 -22.82 -36.79
N LEU A 170 -39.75 -21.51 -36.97
CA LEU A 170 -40.89 -20.59 -37.14
C LEU A 170 -41.75 -20.94 -38.37
N ASN A 171 -41.13 -21.43 -39.46
CA ASN A 171 -41.80 -21.80 -40.70
C ASN A 171 -42.26 -23.28 -40.73
N SER A 172 -41.86 -24.10 -39.76
CA SER A 172 -42.28 -25.51 -39.68
C SER A 172 -43.78 -25.65 -39.37
N PRO A 173 -44.45 -26.76 -39.74
CA PRO A 173 -45.85 -27.04 -39.35
C PRO A 173 -46.09 -27.05 -37.82
N SER A 174 -47.30 -26.75 -37.35
CA SER A 174 -47.56 -26.66 -35.89
C SER A 174 -47.33 -27.97 -35.15
N ALA A 175 -47.68 -29.08 -35.78
CA ALA A 175 -47.48 -30.42 -35.22
C ALA A 175 -46.00 -30.75 -34.97
N SER A 176 -45.06 -30.19 -35.76
CA SER A 176 -43.63 -30.46 -35.65
C SER A 176 -42.89 -29.55 -34.66
N ILE A 177 -43.53 -28.50 -34.13
CA ILE A 177 -42.90 -27.66 -33.11
C ILE A 177 -42.88 -28.41 -31.78
N ASP A 178 -41.69 -28.85 -31.39
CA ASP A 178 -41.39 -29.33 -30.05
C ASP A 178 -41.01 -28.14 -29.15
N VAL A 179 -41.96 -27.74 -28.31
CA VAL A 179 -41.81 -26.62 -27.38
C VAL A 179 -40.71 -26.92 -26.35
N SER A 180 -40.64 -28.15 -25.84
CA SER A 180 -39.69 -28.53 -24.80
C SER A 180 -38.27 -28.58 -25.36
N ALA A 181 -38.07 -29.24 -26.50
CA ALA A 181 -36.75 -29.32 -27.13
C ALA A 181 -36.22 -27.92 -27.52
N SER A 182 -37.08 -27.07 -28.09
CA SER A 182 -36.71 -25.70 -28.45
C SER A 182 -36.37 -24.85 -27.22
N THR A 183 -37.16 -24.98 -26.14
CA THR A 183 -36.93 -24.26 -24.88
C THR A 183 -35.60 -24.68 -24.27
N ASN A 184 -35.35 -25.99 -24.17
CA ASN A 184 -34.11 -26.51 -23.62
C ASN A 184 -32.88 -26.09 -24.43
N ALA A 185 -32.98 -26.09 -25.77
CA ALA A 185 -31.87 -25.71 -26.64
C ALA A 185 -31.45 -24.25 -26.43
N ILE A 186 -32.42 -23.33 -26.39
CA ILE A 186 -32.15 -21.89 -26.20
C ILE A 186 -31.72 -21.61 -24.75
N LEU A 187 -32.38 -22.22 -23.77
CA LEU A 187 -32.02 -22.07 -22.36
C LEU A 187 -30.59 -22.55 -22.10
N ASN A 188 -30.17 -23.66 -22.72
CA ASN A 188 -28.79 -24.18 -22.58
C ASN A 188 -27.74 -23.18 -23.08
N ALA A 189 -28.01 -22.42 -24.15
CA ALA A 189 -27.09 -21.38 -24.62
C ALA A 189 -26.88 -20.28 -23.57
N TYR A 190 -27.94 -19.87 -22.87
CA TYR A 190 -27.85 -18.92 -21.76
C TYR A 190 -27.21 -19.54 -20.52
N GLN A 191 -27.49 -20.81 -20.20
CA GLN A 191 -26.87 -21.52 -19.08
C GLN A 191 -25.34 -21.62 -19.23
N VAL A 192 -24.85 -21.91 -20.44
CA VAL A 192 -23.41 -21.94 -20.73
C VAL A 192 -22.78 -20.56 -20.50
N LYS A 193 -23.43 -19.48 -20.98
CA LYS A 193 -22.96 -18.11 -20.74
C LYS A 193 -22.93 -17.76 -19.25
N TYR A 194 -24.00 -18.07 -18.52
CA TYR A 194 -24.07 -17.89 -17.07
C TYR A 194 -22.92 -18.61 -16.36
N ASN A 195 -22.71 -19.91 -16.64
CA ASN A 195 -21.64 -20.68 -16.00
C ASN A 195 -20.24 -20.08 -16.27
N ASN A 196 -20.00 -19.58 -17.49
CA ASN A 196 -18.74 -18.93 -17.83
C ASN A 196 -18.58 -17.59 -17.12
N ASN A 197 -19.63 -16.76 -17.09
CA ASN A 197 -19.63 -15.48 -16.42
C ASN A 197 -19.50 -15.63 -14.89
N HIS A 198 -20.18 -16.61 -14.29
CA HIS A 198 -20.05 -16.97 -12.88
C HIS A 198 -18.60 -17.31 -12.52
N LYS A 199 -17.94 -18.19 -13.28
CA LYS A 199 -16.51 -18.53 -13.07
C LYS A 199 -15.60 -17.31 -13.21
N LEU A 200 -15.88 -16.45 -14.20
CA LEU A 200 -15.11 -15.22 -14.42
C LEU A 200 -15.23 -14.27 -13.22
N LEU A 201 -16.46 -14.01 -12.77
CA LEU A 201 -16.73 -13.13 -11.63
C LEU A 201 -16.21 -13.72 -10.31
N ASP A 202 -16.34 -15.01 -10.09
CA ASP A 202 -15.75 -15.69 -8.93
C ASP A 202 -14.23 -15.45 -8.87
N SER A 203 -13.53 -15.58 -10.00
CA SER A 203 -12.07 -15.42 -10.05
C SER A 203 -11.60 -13.95 -9.98
N LEU A 204 -12.17 -13.07 -10.80
CA LEU A 204 -11.69 -11.70 -10.98
C LEU A 204 -12.27 -10.72 -9.97
N VAL A 205 -13.43 -11.04 -9.40
CA VAL A 205 -14.16 -10.17 -8.48
C VAL A 205 -14.15 -10.76 -7.08
N PHE A 206 -14.79 -11.91 -6.86
CA PHE A 206 -15.00 -12.44 -5.51
C PHE A 206 -13.70 -12.86 -4.81
N LYS A 207 -12.91 -13.74 -5.43
CA LYS A 207 -11.62 -14.20 -4.88
C LYS A 207 -10.61 -13.08 -4.78
N LYS A 208 -10.59 -12.18 -5.75
CA LYS A 208 -9.70 -10.99 -5.70
C LYS A 208 -10.07 -10.06 -4.55
N ALA A 209 -11.36 -9.87 -4.28
CA ALA A 209 -11.84 -9.11 -3.13
C ALA A 209 -11.42 -9.76 -1.81
N ASP A 210 -11.42 -11.10 -1.72
CA ASP A 210 -10.89 -11.82 -0.56
C ASP A 210 -9.39 -11.59 -0.35
N SER A 211 -8.59 -11.60 -1.43
CA SER A 211 -7.17 -11.27 -1.35
C SER A 211 -6.94 -9.84 -0.83
N TYR A 212 -7.70 -8.86 -1.32
CA TYR A 212 -7.66 -7.50 -0.77
C TYR A 212 -8.02 -7.47 0.72
N ASN A 213 -9.10 -8.14 1.11
CA ASN A 213 -9.51 -8.20 2.52
C ASN A 213 -8.41 -8.76 3.41
N GLN A 214 -7.77 -9.86 3.00
CA GLN A 214 -6.68 -10.48 3.76
C GLN A 214 -5.52 -9.51 3.99
N ILE A 215 -5.10 -8.76 2.97
CA ILE A 215 -4.03 -7.75 3.08
C ILE A 215 -4.35 -6.73 4.18
N PHE A 216 -5.57 -6.21 4.23
CA PHE A 216 -5.95 -5.19 5.21
C PHE A 216 -6.25 -5.77 6.60
N GLN A 217 -6.88 -6.93 6.71
CA GLN A 217 -7.19 -7.54 8.00
C GLN A 217 -5.92 -8.06 8.70
N GLN A 218 -5.04 -8.72 7.96
CA GLN A 218 -3.76 -9.22 8.47
C GLN A 218 -2.69 -8.14 8.57
N TRP A 219 -2.96 -6.96 8.00
CA TRP A 219 -2.06 -5.83 8.00
C TRP A 219 -0.72 -6.15 7.33
N ASP A 220 -0.78 -6.70 6.12
CA ASP A 220 0.39 -6.96 5.29
C ASP A 220 1.04 -5.65 4.85
N ARG A 221 2.03 -5.20 5.64
CA ARG A 221 2.72 -3.91 5.48
C ARG A 221 3.35 -3.71 4.12
N LEU A 222 3.83 -4.79 3.50
CA LEU A 222 4.54 -4.71 2.22
C LEU A 222 3.57 -4.40 1.07
N SER A 223 2.36 -4.92 1.15
CA SER A 223 1.34 -4.80 0.11
C SER A 223 0.33 -3.68 0.38
N LEU A 224 0.23 -3.20 1.63
CA LEU A 224 -0.84 -2.32 2.09
C LEU A 224 -0.97 -1.03 1.26
N ALA A 225 0.12 -0.30 1.07
CA ALA A 225 0.10 1.00 0.41
C ALA A 225 -0.38 0.89 -1.04
N THR A 226 0.24 0.00 -1.82
CA THR A 226 -0.11 -0.21 -3.23
C THR A 226 -1.54 -0.72 -3.39
N ASN A 227 -1.97 -1.67 -2.55
CA ASN A 227 -3.33 -2.19 -2.64
C ASN A 227 -4.38 -1.16 -2.19
N TYR A 228 -4.08 -0.31 -1.21
CA TYR A 228 -5.00 0.75 -0.81
C TYR A 228 -5.22 1.78 -1.93
N VAL A 229 -4.15 2.16 -2.65
CA VAL A 229 -4.27 3.03 -3.84
C VAL A 229 -5.07 2.35 -4.95
N GLY A 230 -4.75 1.09 -5.27
CA GLY A 230 -5.43 0.32 -6.33
C GLY A 230 -6.86 -0.11 -6.01
N LEU A 231 -7.33 0.05 -4.76
CA LEU A 231 -8.63 -0.45 -4.33
C LEU A 231 -9.79 0.23 -5.05
N ASN A 232 -9.72 1.55 -5.28
CA ASN A 232 -10.79 2.26 -5.98
C ASN A 232 -10.93 1.79 -7.43
N ASP A 233 -9.81 1.60 -8.11
CA ASP A 233 -9.79 1.09 -9.48
C ASP A 233 -10.30 -0.35 -9.54
N PHE A 234 -9.97 -1.16 -8.54
CA PHE A 234 -10.54 -2.50 -8.39
C PHE A 234 -12.06 -2.48 -8.22
N VAL A 235 -12.61 -1.60 -7.37
CA VAL A 235 -14.07 -1.46 -7.20
C VAL A 235 -14.73 -1.01 -8.51
N LYS A 236 -14.17 0.01 -9.17
CA LYS A 236 -14.68 0.52 -10.45
C LYS A 236 -14.67 -0.54 -11.55
N SER A 237 -13.53 -1.21 -11.76
CA SER A 237 -13.39 -2.25 -12.77
C SER A 237 -14.30 -3.45 -12.49
N SER A 238 -14.47 -3.84 -11.23
CA SER A 238 -15.39 -4.90 -10.84
C SER A 238 -16.85 -4.55 -11.13
N ALA A 239 -17.27 -3.32 -10.79
CA ALA A 239 -18.63 -2.85 -11.07
C ALA A 239 -18.92 -2.77 -12.57
N THR A 240 -17.96 -2.28 -13.36
CA THR A 240 -18.04 -2.28 -14.83
C THR A 240 -18.20 -3.69 -15.37
N LEU A 241 -17.34 -4.63 -14.95
CA LEU A 241 -17.38 -6.01 -15.42
C LEU A 241 -18.71 -6.69 -15.07
N VAL A 242 -19.20 -6.54 -13.83
CA VAL A 242 -20.50 -7.09 -13.42
C VAL A 242 -21.63 -6.52 -14.28
N ASN A 243 -21.65 -5.21 -14.50
CA ASN A 243 -22.69 -4.58 -15.31
C ASN A 243 -22.61 -4.96 -16.80
N GLU A 244 -21.42 -5.21 -17.34
CA GLU A 244 -21.26 -5.80 -18.66
C GLU A 244 -21.90 -7.20 -18.72
N LYS A 245 -21.74 -8.02 -17.67
CA LYS A 245 -22.32 -9.37 -17.61
C LYS A 245 -23.83 -9.36 -17.38
N ILE A 246 -24.36 -8.37 -16.68
CA ILE A 246 -25.82 -8.16 -16.54
C ILE A 246 -26.46 -7.84 -17.89
N LYS A 247 -25.80 -7.06 -18.75
CA LYS A 247 -26.32 -6.74 -20.10
C LYS A 247 -26.49 -7.97 -21.00
N GLU A 248 -25.75 -9.05 -20.73
CA GLU A 248 -25.82 -10.30 -21.47
C GLU A 248 -27.00 -11.19 -21.03
N LEU A 249 -27.70 -10.84 -19.94
CA LEU A 249 -28.85 -11.61 -19.46
C LEU A 249 -30.04 -11.51 -20.43
N PRO A 250 -30.82 -12.60 -20.59
CA PRO A 250 -31.96 -12.61 -21.50
C PRO A 250 -33.11 -11.69 -21.06
N VAL A 251 -33.26 -11.45 -19.76
CA VAL A 251 -34.20 -10.48 -19.17
C VAL A 251 -33.54 -9.80 -17.96
N ASP A 252 -34.13 -8.71 -17.45
CA ASP A 252 -33.59 -7.93 -16.33
C ASP A 252 -32.12 -7.52 -16.51
N ASN A 253 -31.81 -6.95 -17.68
CA ASN A 253 -30.46 -6.59 -18.11
C ASN A 253 -30.07 -5.15 -17.78
N GLU A 254 -30.78 -4.51 -16.84
CA GLU A 254 -30.51 -3.15 -16.40
C GLU A 254 -29.31 -3.09 -15.45
N PRO A 255 -28.40 -2.11 -15.64
CA PRO A 255 -27.19 -2.01 -14.84
C PRO A 255 -27.49 -1.69 -13.37
N ILE A 256 -26.72 -2.28 -12.47
CA ILE A 256 -26.71 -1.93 -11.05
C ILE A 256 -26.04 -0.56 -10.90
N LYS A 257 -26.78 0.39 -10.30
CA LYS A 257 -26.24 1.70 -9.93
C LYS A 257 -25.37 1.55 -8.68
N VAL A 258 -24.09 1.88 -8.80
CA VAL A 258 -23.13 1.79 -7.71
C VAL A 258 -22.60 3.19 -7.39
N THR A 259 -22.69 3.59 -6.13
CA THR A 259 -22.03 4.82 -5.65
C THR A 259 -20.71 4.44 -5.01
N ILE A 260 -19.61 4.80 -5.66
CA ILE A 260 -18.26 4.51 -5.19
C ILE A 260 -17.69 5.78 -4.55
N SER A 261 -17.33 5.71 -3.27
CA SER A 261 -16.55 6.79 -2.65
C SER A 261 -15.13 6.78 -3.22
N GLU A 262 -14.75 7.84 -3.91
CA GLU A 262 -13.40 7.99 -4.47
C GLU A 262 -12.37 8.49 -3.46
N ARG A 263 -12.79 8.85 -2.25
CA ARG A 263 -11.85 9.32 -1.23
C ARG A 263 -11.07 8.14 -0.67
N ASN A 264 -9.74 8.26 -0.74
CA ASN A 264 -8.80 7.49 0.05
C ASN A 264 -8.18 8.41 1.11
N LEU A 265 -7.72 7.83 2.21
CA LEU A 265 -6.85 8.54 3.13
C LEU A 265 -5.49 8.86 2.46
N PRO A 266 -4.90 10.04 2.72
CA PRO A 266 -3.65 10.47 2.10
C PRO A 266 -2.44 9.79 2.77
N LEU A 267 -2.28 8.48 2.56
CA LEU A 267 -1.19 7.69 3.16
C LEU A 267 0.19 8.06 2.62
N ASP A 268 0.24 8.68 1.45
CA ASP A 268 1.42 9.20 0.77
C ASP A 268 1.97 10.48 1.43
N SER A 269 1.14 11.20 2.18
CA SER A 269 1.46 12.52 2.72
C SER A 269 1.39 12.56 4.24
N PRO A 270 2.54 12.62 4.95
CA PRO A 270 2.59 12.73 6.41
C PRO A 270 1.82 13.94 6.94
N ILE A 271 1.92 15.08 6.24
CA ILE A 271 1.28 16.33 6.65
C ILE A 271 -0.23 16.25 6.45
N ALA A 272 -0.70 15.74 5.30
CA ALA A 272 -2.13 15.63 5.05
C ALA A 272 -2.78 14.61 5.99
N LEU A 273 -2.11 13.47 6.24
CA LEU A 273 -2.61 12.48 7.18
C LEU A 273 -2.62 13.02 8.61
N ALA A 274 -1.60 13.77 9.04
CA ALA A 274 -1.53 14.38 10.37
C ALA A 274 -2.68 15.37 10.65
N LYS A 275 -3.22 16.03 9.61
CA LYS A 275 -4.40 16.90 9.74
C LYS A 275 -5.68 16.13 10.04
N ILE A 276 -5.75 14.86 9.67
CA ILE A 276 -6.91 13.98 9.89
C ILE A 276 -6.73 13.19 11.19
N TYR A 277 -5.53 12.63 11.38
CA TYR A 277 -5.15 11.83 12.54
C TYR A 277 -3.91 12.44 13.16
N SER A 278 -4.08 13.15 14.29
CA SER A 278 -2.96 13.75 15.01
C SER A 278 -1.98 12.66 15.46
N PRO A 279 -0.71 12.71 15.03
CA PRO A 279 0.25 11.69 15.40
C PRO A 279 0.72 11.86 16.85
N ASP A 280 1.19 10.77 17.44
CA ASP A 280 1.99 10.81 18.66
C ASP A 280 3.41 11.26 18.28
N TYR A 281 3.79 12.47 18.66
CA TYR A 281 5.12 13.02 18.39
C TYR A 281 6.17 12.56 19.39
N LEU A 282 5.77 12.21 20.62
CA LEU A 282 6.69 11.95 21.72
C LEU A 282 7.29 10.54 21.62
N LEU A 283 6.45 9.53 21.36
CA LEU A 283 6.93 8.15 21.29
C LEU A 283 7.96 7.94 20.16
N PRO A 284 7.73 8.38 18.90
CA PRO A 284 8.74 8.27 17.85
C PRO A 284 10.02 9.04 18.18
N LEU A 285 9.91 10.16 18.90
CA LEU A 285 11.07 10.97 19.30
C LEU A 285 11.96 10.20 20.27
N ILE A 286 11.37 9.61 21.30
CA ILE A 286 12.09 8.78 22.28
C ILE A 286 12.77 7.60 21.59
N ILE A 287 12.07 6.89 20.71
CA ILE A 287 12.63 5.75 19.98
C ILE A 287 13.81 6.19 19.12
N ILE A 288 13.66 7.28 18.37
CA ILE A 288 14.73 7.86 17.55
C ILE A 288 15.94 8.25 18.39
N LEU A 289 15.75 8.94 19.52
CA LEU A 289 16.84 9.33 20.42
C LEU A 289 17.60 8.10 20.95
N ILE A 290 16.88 7.05 21.36
CA ILE A 290 17.49 5.80 21.81
C ILE A 290 18.31 5.17 20.67
N MET A 291 17.71 5.00 19.48
CA MET A 291 18.42 4.41 18.33
C MET A 291 19.70 5.19 18.00
N HIS A 292 19.62 6.52 18.00
CA HIS A 292 20.75 7.39 17.68
C HIS A 292 21.84 7.34 18.76
N ALA A 293 21.47 7.23 20.03
CA ALA A 293 22.43 7.01 21.10
C ALA A 293 23.20 5.71 20.89
N PHE A 294 22.52 4.62 20.53
CA PHE A 294 23.14 3.33 20.24
C PHE A 294 24.02 3.33 18.99
N ILE A 295 23.61 4.04 17.93
CA ILE A 295 24.43 4.23 16.72
C ILE A 295 25.72 5.00 17.03
N LEU A 296 25.70 5.93 18.00
CA LEU A 296 26.89 6.72 18.37
C LEU A 296 27.82 6.02 19.36
N ILE A 297 27.47 4.88 19.96
CA ILE A 297 28.33 4.23 20.97
C ILE A 297 29.75 3.97 20.44
N PRO A 298 29.97 3.48 19.20
CA PRO A 298 31.32 3.30 18.67
C PRO A 298 32.18 4.56 18.70
N TYR A 299 31.56 5.73 18.48
CA TYR A 299 32.24 7.01 18.61
C TYR A 299 32.63 7.26 20.07
N PHE A 300 31.71 7.11 21.02
CA PHE A 300 31.98 7.40 22.43
C PHE A 300 33.01 6.44 23.05
N THR A 301 33.03 5.18 22.64
CA THR A 301 33.96 4.16 23.17
C THR A 301 35.31 4.11 22.47
N TYR A 302 35.46 4.77 21.30
CA TYR A 302 36.73 4.83 20.59
C TYR A 302 37.81 5.50 21.45
N ARG A 303 38.91 4.79 21.74
CA ARG A 303 39.99 5.28 22.61
C ARG A 303 40.86 6.28 21.86
N VAL A 304 41.11 7.43 22.48
CA VAL A 304 41.86 8.56 21.91
C VAL A 304 42.66 9.25 23.00
N ARG A 305 43.79 9.86 22.63
CA ARG A 305 44.67 10.55 23.59
C ARG A 305 44.27 12.02 23.69
N LYS A 306 44.10 12.51 24.92
CA LYS A 306 43.97 13.94 25.20
C LYS A 306 45.34 14.46 25.61
N TYR A 307 45.88 15.40 24.85
CA TYR A 307 47.11 16.10 25.24
C TYR A 307 46.69 17.28 26.10
N ASN A 308 47.02 17.23 27.39
CA ASN A 308 47.02 18.44 28.22
C ASN A 308 48.16 19.31 27.69
N SER A 309 47.87 20.32 26.86
CA SER A 309 48.91 21.26 26.44
C SER A 309 49.38 22.06 27.66
N PRO A 310 50.63 21.89 28.14
CA PRO A 310 51.23 22.84 29.06
C PRO A 310 51.87 23.91 28.19
N ARG A 311 51.11 24.92 27.74
CA ARG A 311 51.70 25.98 26.90
C ARG A 311 50.99 27.34 26.91
N LEU A 312 50.15 27.58 27.92
CA LEU A 312 49.60 28.92 28.18
C LEU A 312 50.01 29.47 29.55
N LYS A 313 50.15 28.63 30.58
CA LYS A 313 50.65 29.08 31.90
C LYS A 313 52.14 29.42 31.91
N ASP A 314 52.95 28.71 31.14
CA ASP A 314 54.40 28.92 31.15
C ASP A 314 54.82 30.14 30.30
N ALA A 315 54.01 30.52 29.31
CA ALA A 315 54.25 31.72 28.50
C ALA A 315 53.91 33.02 29.26
N GLU A 316 52.89 33.01 30.13
CA GLU A 316 52.62 34.14 31.04
C GLU A 316 53.68 34.24 32.15
N ALA A 317 54.15 33.11 32.69
CA ALA A 317 55.19 33.10 33.70
C ALA A 317 56.56 33.60 33.17
N GLU A 318 56.90 33.31 31.91
CA GLU A 318 58.16 33.77 31.30
C GLU A 318 58.15 35.27 30.95
N ILE A 319 56.97 35.85 30.65
CA ILE A 319 56.84 37.30 30.39
C ILE A 319 56.94 38.10 31.70
N ILE A 320 56.39 37.58 32.81
CA ILE A 320 56.47 38.25 34.12
C ILE A 320 57.91 38.24 34.68
N ASN A 321 58.70 37.20 34.40
CA ASN A 321 60.08 37.07 34.90
C ASN A 321 61.14 37.83 34.10
N ARG A 322 60.80 38.44 32.95
CA ARG A 322 61.73 39.27 32.15
C ARG A 322 61.59 40.78 32.38
N GLY A 323 60.69 41.19 33.28
CA GLY A 323 60.56 42.58 33.73
C GLY A 323 61.62 42.98 34.76
N GLY A 324 62.90 42.84 34.41
CA GLY A 324 64.00 43.40 35.19
C GLY A 324 64.02 44.92 35.06
N THR A 325 64.02 45.58 36.22
CA THR A 325 64.13 47.03 36.44
C THR A 325 65.21 47.68 35.58
N ILE A 326 64.84 48.73 34.83
CA ILE A 326 65.78 49.77 34.40
C ILE A 326 65.76 50.81 35.52
N GLU A 327 66.80 50.81 36.34
CA GLU A 327 67.13 51.94 37.22
C GLU A 327 67.81 53.02 36.36
N LEU A 328 67.37 54.28 36.53
CA LEU A 328 68.13 55.48 36.19
C LEU A 328 68.96 55.89 37.40
#